data_AF-A0A1Z2XR59-F1
#
_entry.id   AF-A0A1Z2XR59-F1
#
_cell.length_a   1.000
_cell.length_b   1.000
_cell.length_c   1.000
_cell.angle_alpha   90.00
_cell.angle_beta   90.00
_cell.angle_gamma   90.00
#
_symmetry.space_group_name_H-M   'P 1'
#
loop_
_entity.id
_entity.type
_entity.pdbx_description
1 polymer ?
#
loop_
_entity_poly.entity_id
_entity_poly.type
_entity_poly.pdbx_seq_one_letter_code
_entity_poly.pdbx_strand_id
1 'polypeptide(L)'
;MKKTVKRTICSLLALLLVCGLAACGGTKSVDPKTCTYDEMVDYLTAKGYISKDAVPVDMLTTEGYLTDNTGGDIPYGPFADKAQDYDGLWLMWWDAATPSEAYTNCFQNLAMNEGVIVYMGGAAVLETAAYNGSFALAFGEGYAQKEAVTADFQALSQK
;
A
#
# COMPACT_ATOMS: atom_id res chain seq x y z
N MET A 1 33.75 -36.79 -53.43
CA MET A 1 33.74 -35.33 -53.73
C MET A 1 33.26 -34.57 -52.49
N LYS A 2 33.54 -33.27 -52.43
CA LYS A 2 33.79 -32.43 -51.24
C LYS A 2 32.54 -32.07 -50.39
N LYS A 3 32.75 -32.11 -49.06
CA LYS A 3 32.30 -31.23 -47.95
C LYS A 3 30.89 -30.62 -47.98
N THR A 4 30.16 -30.73 -46.85
CA THR A 4 29.80 -29.57 -45.98
C THR A 4 29.34 -30.08 -44.60
N VAL A 5 30.06 -29.67 -43.57
CA VAL A 5 29.69 -29.76 -42.15
C VAL A 5 28.87 -28.53 -41.79
N LYS A 6 27.75 -28.69 -41.09
CA LYS A 6 27.21 -27.65 -40.19
C LYS A 6 26.90 -28.28 -38.84
N ARG A 7 27.73 -27.90 -37.87
CA ARG A 7 27.57 -28.11 -36.43
C ARG A 7 26.31 -27.40 -35.96
N THR A 8 25.45 -28.09 -35.22
CA THR A 8 24.53 -27.42 -34.29
C THR A 8 24.84 -27.97 -32.91
N ILE A 9 25.28 -27.07 -32.05
CA ILE A 9 25.90 -27.29 -30.76
C ILE A 9 24.82 -27.60 -29.71
N CYS A 10 25.08 -28.64 -28.92
CA CYS A 10 24.42 -28.89 -27.64
C CYS A 10 24.67 -27.72 -26.70
N SER A 11 23.61 -27.06 -26.22
CA SER A 11 23.68 -26.18 -25.06
C SER A 11 22.95 -26.84 -23.91
N LEU A 12 23.71 -27.61 -23.11
CA LEU A 12 23.41 -27.78 -21.69
C LEU A 12 23.47 -26.39 -21.04
N LEU A 13 22.41 -25.99 -20.32
CA LEU A 13 22.55 -25.05 -19.22
C LEU A 13 22.12 -25.78 -17.95
N ALA A 14 23.11 -26.20 -17.18
CA ALA A 14 22.95 -26.80 -15.87
C ALA A 14 22.87 -25.69 -14.81
N LEU A 15 21.97 -25.91 -13.85
CA LEU A 15 22.05 -25.61 -12.40
C LEU A 15 22.92 -24.41 -11.95
N LEU A 16 22.30 -23.49 -11.20
CA LEU A 16 22.64 -23.13 -9.79
C LEU A 16 22.07 -21.76 -9.41
N LEU A 17 21.11 -21.72 -8.48
CA LEU A 17 21.30 -21.04 -7.18
C LEU A 17 20.23 -21.51 -6.18
N VAL A 18 20.65 -22.41 -5.29
CA VAL A 18 20.01 -22.65 -3.99
C VAL A 18 20.65 -21.69 -3.01
N CYS A 19 19.85 -20.92 -2.26
CA CYS A 19 20.10 -20.58 -0.85
C CYS A 19 18.93 -19.74 -0.32
N GLY A 20 18.47 -20.12 0.87
CA GLY A 20 17.19 -19.71 1.41
C GLY A 20 17.12 -18.27 1.90
N LEU A 21 15.90 -17.75 1.88
CA LEU A 21 15.40 -16.95 2.97
C LEU A 21 14.18 -17.67 3.54
N ALA A 22 14.44 -18.67 4.39
CA ALA A 22 13.61 -18.74 5.58
C ALA A 22 13.86 -17.42 6.31
N ALA A 23 12.99 -16.42 6.05
CA ALA A 23 12.90 -15.27 6.91
C ALA A 23 12.43 -15.79 8.26
N CYS A 24 13.40 -16.16 9.09
CA CYS A 24 13.22 -16.32 10.53
C CYS A 24 12.92 -14.94 11.10
N GLY A 25 11.67 -14.54 10.96
CA GLY A 25 11.03 -13.48 11.72
C GLY A 25 9.60 -13.95 11.82
N GLY A 26 9.26 -14.65 12.91
CA GLY A 26 7.85 -14.93 13.18
C GLY A 26 7.09 -13.62 12.99
N THR A 27 6.06 -13.63 12.16
CA THR A 27 5.27 -12.45 11.83
C THR A 27 4.92 -11.74 13.12
N LYS A 28 5.60 -10.61 13.39
CA LYS A 28 5.29 -9.77 14.54
C LYS A 28 3.81 -9.44 14.38
N SER A 29 3.01 -9.79 15.38
CA SER A 29 1.60 -9.43 15.39
C SER A 29 1.54 -7.91 15.34
N VAL A 30 1.00 -7.35 14.27
CA VAL A 30 0.71 -5.92 14.17
C VAL A 30 -0.73 -5.69 14.61
N ASP A 31 -0.93 -4.73 15.52
CA ASP A 31 -2.26 -4.25 15.88
C ASP A 31 -2.48 -2.89 15.20
N PRO A 32 -3.39 -2.80 14.21
CA PRO A 32 -3.62 -1.56 13.48
C PRO A 32 -4.04 -0.37 14.35
N LYS A 33 -4.50 -0.58 15.59
CA LYS A 33 -4.85 0.52 16.50
C LYS A 33 -3.63 1.17 17.16
N THR A 34 -2.53 0.44 17.30
CA THR A 34 -1.40 0.83 18.15
C THR A 34 -0.06 0.76 17.46
N CYS A 35 0.07 0.01 16.36
CA CYS A 35 1.32 -0.08 15.63
C CYS A 35 1.65 1.24 14.94
N THR A 36 2.95 1.49 14.77
CA THR A 36 3.42 2.64 14.00
C THR A 36 3.16 2.41 12.51
N TYR A 37 3.27 3.49 11.72
CA TYR A 37 3.23 3.39 10.28
C TYR A 37 4.28 2.42 9.73
N ASP A 38 5.52 2.54 10.20
CA ASP A 38 6.63 1.74 9.69
C ASP A 38 6.46 0.24 10.05
N GLU A 39 5.85 -0.08 11.20
CA GLU A 39 5.51 -1.46 11.55
C GLU A 39 4.45 -2.07 10.61
N MET A 40 3.47 -1.27 10.16
CA MET A 40 2.50 -1.71 9.15
C MET A 40 3.16 -1.93 7.79
N VAL A 41 4.09 -1.05 7.39
CA VAL A 41 4.88 -1.19 6.15
C VAL A 41 5.75 -2.45 6.20
N ASP A 42 6.42 -2.72 7.32
CA ASP A 42 7.20 -3.93 7.53
C ASP A 42 6.34 -5.19 7.40
N TYR A 43 5.13 -5.18 7.97
CA TYR A 43 4.17 -6.28 7.84
C TYR A 43 3.77 -6.52 6.38
N LEU A 44 3.35 -5.47 5.66
CA LEU A 44 2.94 -5.57 4.26
C LEU A 44 4.10 -5.97 3.34
N THR A 45 5.31 -5.53 3.65
CA THR A 45 6.55 -5.92 2.94
C THR A 45 6.89 -7.38 3.22
N ALA A 46 6.79 -7.85 4.46
CA ALA A 46 7.04 -9.24 4.83
C ALA A 46 6.05 -10.21 4.16
N LYS A 47 4.81 -9.75 3.94
CA LYS A 47 3.78 -10.47 3.17
C LYS A 47 4.01 -10.46 1.65
N GLY A 48 4.92 -9.62 1.14
CA GLY A 48 5.19 -9.46 -0.29
C GLY A 48 4.19 -8.56 -1.02
N TYR A 49 3.42 -7.76 -0.28
CA TYR A 49 2.47 -6.79 -0.85
C TYR A 49 3.13 -5.48 -1.22
N ILE A 50 4.16 -5.10 -0.47
CA ILE A 50 5.08 -4.00 -0.80
C ILE A 50 6.41 -4.61 -1.23
N SER A 51 6.93 -4.16 -2.38
CA SER A 51 8.28 -4.56 -2.82
C SER A 51 9.33 -4.00 -1.86
N LYS A 52 10.38 -4.78 -1.56
CA LYS A 52 11.52 -4.29 -0.76
C LYS A 52 12.27 -3.14 -1.44
N ASP A 53 12.15 -3.04 -2.75
CA ASP A 53 12.74 -2.00 -3.58
C ASP A 53 11.73 -0.89 -3.91
N ALA A 54 10.53 -0.90 -3.31
CA ALA A 54 9.54 0.14 -3.51
C ALA A 54 10.09 1.50 -3.06
N VAL A 55 9.96 2.50 -3.93
CA VAL A 55 10.26 3.89 -3.59
C VAL A 55 8.93 4.57 -3.31
N PRO A 56 8.60 4.86 -2.04
CA PRO A 56 7.29 5.41 -1.71
C PRO A 56 7.14 6.82 -2.29
N VAL A 57 5.96 7.10 -2.85
CA VAL A 57 5.56 8.45 -3.27
C VAL A 57 4.67 9.05 -2.18
N ASP A 58 4.97 10.29 -1.75
CA ASP A 58 4.15 10.99 -0.77
C ASP A 58 2.86 11.50 -1.42
N MET A 59 1.73 10.94 -0.99
CA MET A 59 0.41 11.26 -1.54
C MET A 59 -0.10 12.63 -1.08
N LEU A 60 0.42 13.16 0.03
CA LEU A 60 -0.04 14.42 0.61
C LEU A 60 0.48 15.65 -0.15
N THR A 61 1.52 15.45 -0.97
CA THR A 61 2.22 16.50 -1.73
C THR A 61 2.32 16.20 -3.22
N THR A 62 1.70 15.12 -3.68
CA THR A 62 1.71 14.68 -5.09
C THR A 62 0.31 14.67 -5.66
N GLU A 63 0.16 15.10 -6.90
CA GLU A 63 -1.14 15.16 -7.57
C GLU A 63 -1.70 13.80 -7.96
N GLY A 64 -3.02 13.71 -8.07
CA GLY A 64 -3.72 12.56 -8.68
C GLY A 64 -4.26 11.51 -7.71
N TYR A 65 -4.11 11.69 -6.39
CA TYR A 65 -4.69 10.78 -5.38
C TYR A 65 -6.06 11.20 -4.89
N LEU A 66 -6.33 12.50 -4.85
CA LEU A 66 -7.63 13.05 -4.52
C LEU A 66 -8.43 13.28 -5.80
N THR A 67 -9.72 12.94 -5.77
CA THR A 67 -10.69 13.33 -6.80
C THR A 67 -11.37 14.64 -6.40
N ASP A 68 -11.23 15.68 -7.22
CA ASP A 68 -11.96 16.95 -7.04
C ASP A 68 -13.42 16.81 -7.49
N ASN A 69 -14.34 17.06 -6.56
CA ASN A 69 -15.80 16.99 -6.79
C ASN A 69 -16.44 18.33 -7.12
N THR A 70 -15.67 19.41 -7.13
CA THR A 70 -16.12 20.78 -7.36
C THR A 70 -15.72 21.32 -8.72
N GLY A 71 -14.84 20.60 -9.43
CA GLY A 71 -14.22 21.08 -10.67
C GLY A 71 -13.32 22.30 -10.45
N GLY A 72 -12.80 22.43 -9.23
CA GLY A 72 -11.82 23.44 -8.85
C GLY A 72 -10.40 22.97 -9.16
N ASP A 73 -9.46 23.39 -8.32
CA ASP A 73 -8.05 23.00 -8.39
C ASP A 73 -7.61 22.54 -7.00
N ILE A 74 -7.79 21.24 -6.73
CA ILE A 74 -7.28 20.57 -5.52
C ILE A 74 -6.29 19.50 -5.96
N PRO A 75 -5.03 19.90 -6.26
CA PRO A 75 -4.04 18.95 -6.76
C PRO A 75 -3.66 17.89 -5.71
N TYR A 76 -3.53 18.28 -4.44
CA TYR A 76 -3.17 17.40 -3.31
C TYR A 76 -3.66 17.99 -1.96
N GLY A 77 -3.51 17.26 -0.85
CA GLY A 77 -3.82 17.80 0.48
C GLY A 77 -3.45 16.88 1.67
N PRO A 78 -3.32 17.44 2.90
CA PRO A 78 -3.00 16.69 4.12
C PRO A 78 -4.22 15.93 4.68
N PHE A 79 -4.76 14.96 3.92
CA PHE A 79 -5.92 14.17 4.35
C PHE A 79 -5.60 13.06 5.35
N ALA A 80 -4.32 12.81 5.62
CA ALA A 80 -3.80 11.88 6.62
C ALA A 80 -2.52 12.43 7.28
N ASP A 81 -2.11 11.85 8.40
CA ASP A 81 -0.84 12.22 9.06
C ASP A 81 0.37 11.64 8.30
N LYS A 82 0.16 10.49 7.64
CA LYS A 82 1.08 9.93 6.66
C LYS A 82 0.28 9.16 5.60
N ALA A 83 0.58 9.41 4.33
CA ALA A 83 -0.01 8.68 3.21
C ALA A 83 1.05 8.44 2.14
N GLN A 84 1.33 7.18 1.82
CA GLN A 84 2.32 6.85 0.79
C GLN A 84 1.80 5.81 -0.18
N ASP A 85 2.17 5.97 -1.44
CA ASP A 85 1.98 5.01 -2.51
C ASP A 85 3.24 4.13 -2.65
N TYR A 86 3.06 2.83 -2.51
CA TYR A 86 4.07 1.79 -2.72
C TYR A 86 3.80 1.03 -4.02
N ASP A 87 3.96 1.71 -5.16
CA ASP A 87 3.77 1.14 -6.50
C ASP A 87 2.35 0.55 -6.70
N GLY A 88 1.34 1.34 -6.35
CA GLY A 88 -0.07 1.03 -6.48
C GLY A 88 -0.75 0.52 -5.21
N LEU A 89 -0.02 0.26 -4.12
CA LEU A 89 -0.60 0.06 -2.79
C LEU A 89 -0.52 1.37 -2.01
N TRP A 90 -1.67 1.99 -1.76
CA TRP A 90 -1.75 3.26 -1.06
C TRP A 90 -2.06 3.02 0.41
N LEU A 91 -1.17 3.44 1.30
CA LEU A 91 -1.30 3.25 2.75
C LEU A 91 -1.40 4.59 3.45
N MET A 92 -2.54 4.82 4.09
CA MET A 92 -2.86 6.01 4.87
C MET A 92 -2.90 5.68 6.36
N TRP A 93 -2.43 6.61 7.19
CA TRP A 93 -2.40 6.48 8.64
C TRP A 93 -2.71 7.80 9.34
N TRP A 94 -3.39 7.68 10.48
CA TRP A 94 -3.68 8.78 11.37
C TRP A 94 -3.26 8.45 12.80
N ASP A 95 -2.55 9.38 13.44
CA ASP A 95 -2.10 9.24 14.81
C ASP A 95 -3.29 9.42 15.77
N ALA A 96 -3.90 8.31 16.18
CA ALA A 96 -4.99 8.33 17.14
C ALA A 96 -4.52 8.68 18.57
N ALA A 97 -3.24 8.53 18.88
CA ALA A 97 -2.67 8.90 20.18
C ALA A 97 -2.45 10.41 20.28
N THR A 98 -2.15 11.07 19.15
CA THR A 98 -2.02 12.52 19.04
C THR A 98 -2.92 13.05 17.92
N PRO A 99 -4.25 13.14 18.14
CA PRO A 99 -5.21 13.49 17.08
C PRO A 99 -4.89 14.80 16.36
N SER A 100 -4.67 14.72 15.06
CA SER A 100 -4.49 15.88 14.18
C SER A 100 -5.83 16.41 13.63
N GLU A 101 -5.76 17.49 12.87
CA GLU A 101 -6.90 17.96 12.07
C GLU A 101 -7.32 16.92 11.02
N ALA A 102 -6.37 16.21 10.41
CA ALA A 102 -6.65 15.13 9.46
C ALA A 102 -7.39 13.97 10.14
N TYR A 103 -6.97 13.60 11.35
CA TYR A 103 -7.67 12.56 12.14
C TYR A 103 -9.13 12.98 12.41
N THR A 104 -9.32 14.20 12.91
CA THR A 104 -10.64 14.70 13.32
C THR A 104 -11.59 14.91 12.14
N ASN A 105 -11.09 15.48 11.05
CA ASN A 105 -11.94 15.87 9.92
C ASN A 105 -12.12 14.75 8.90
N CYS A 106 -11.10 13.90 8.70
CA CYS A 106 -11.12 12.87 7.66
C CYS A 106 -11.38 11.47 8.26
N PHE A 107 -10.53 11.01 9.17
CA PHE A 107 -10.56 9.63 9.65
C PHE A 107 -11.80 9.30 10.51
N GLN A 108 -12.15 10.15 11.47
CA GLN A 108 -13.31 9.88 12.36
C GLN A 108 -14.63 9.73 11.60
N ASN A 109 -14.73 10.33 10.42
CA ASN A 109 -15.93 10.30 9.58
C ASN A 109 -15.89 9.20 8.52
N LEU A 110 -14.79 8.44 8.40
CA LEU A 110 -14.56 7.47 7.33
C LEU A 110 -15.66 6.41 7.27
N ALA A 111 -16.08 5.88 8.42
CA ALA A 111 -17.18 4.91 8.50
C ALA A 111 -18.55 5.51 8.12
N MET A 112 -18.80 6.77 8.46
CA MET A 112 -20.05 7.47 8.09
C MET A 112 -20.11 7.78 6.60
N ASN A 113 -18.94 7.88 5.96
CA ASN A 113 -18.78 8.12 4.53
C ASN A 113 -18.54 6.82 3.74
N GLU A 114 -18.95 5.67 4.27
CA GLU A 114 -18.82 4.36 3.59
C GLU A 114 -17.39 4.01 3.15
N GLY A 115 -16.38 4.43 3.92
CA GLY A 115 -14.97 4.22 3.58
C GLY A 115 -14.39 5.28 2.65
N VAL A 116 -15.09 6.38 2.40
CA VAL A 116 -14.57 7.50 1.61
C VAL A 116 -13.93 8.54 2.53
N ILE A 117 -12.66 8.86 2.26
CA ILE A 117 -11.98 9.99 2.85
C ILE A 117 -12.56 11.25 2.23
N VAL A 118 -13.13 12.12 3.07
CA VAL A 118 -13.76 13.37 2.66
C VAL A 118 -12.86 14.52 3.12
N TYR A 119 -12.26 15.24 2.17
CA TYR A 119 -11.38 16.37 2.43
C TYR A 119 -12.09 17.70 2.09
N MET A 120 -11.81 18.74 2.89
CA MET A 120 -12.39 20.09 2.71
C MET A 120 -13.92 20.10 2.62
N GLY A 121 -14.60 19.29 3.45
CA GLY A 121 -16.05 19.20 3.45
C GLY A 121 -16.64 18.54 2.20
N GLY A 122 -15.86 17.73 1.48
CA GLY A 122 -16.29 17.00 0.28
C GLY A 122 -15.88 17.64 -1.04
N ALA A 123 -15.10 18.73 -0.99
CA ALA A 123 -14.53 19.32 -2.19
C ALA A 123 -13.57 18.35 -2.90
N ALA A 124 -12.86 17.51 -2.13
CA ALA A 124 -12.07 16.42 -2.66
C ALA A 124 -12.32 15.12 -1.89
N VAL A 125 -12.25 13.98 -2.57
CA VAL A 125 -12.49 12.65 -1.98
C VAL A 125 -11.45 11.62 -2.41
N LEU A 126 -11.27 10.59 -1.57
CA LEU A 126 -10.51 9.39 -1.91
C LEU A 126 -11.26 8.15 -1.40
N GLU A 127 -11.63 7.27 -2.32
CA GLU A 127 -12.30 6.01 -1.98
C GLU A 127 -11.29 4.99 -1.45
N THR A 128 -11.51 4.51 -0.22
CA THR A 128 -10.66 3.46 0.36
C THR A 128 -11.22 2.08 0.07
N ALA A 129 -10.34 1.10 -0.10
CA ALA A 129 -10.70 -0.30 -0.23
C ALA A 129 -10.97 -0.97 1.13
N ALA A 130 -10.31 -0.50 2.18
CA ALA A 130 -10.50 -0.96 3.55
C ALA A 130 -9.94 0.02 4.56
N TYR A 131 -10.44 -0.03 5.79
CA TYR A 131 -9.84 0.61 6.95
C TYR A 131 -9.85 -0.33 8.16
N ASN A 132 -8.80 -0.24 9.00
CA ASN A 132 -8.66 -1.04 10.21
C ASN A 132 -7.74 -0.31 11.20
N GLY A 133 -8.19 -0.16 12.45
CA GLY A 133 -7.51 0.66 13.45
C GLY A 133 -7.28 2.08 12.92
N SER A 134 -6.05 2.57 13.02
CA SER A 134 -5.62 3.90 12.55
C SER A 134 -5.23 3.96 11.08
N PHE A 135 -5.55 2.94 10.29
CA PHE A 135 -5.08 2.80 8.91
C PHE A 135 -6.21 2.66 7.91
N ALA A 136 -5.95 3.09 6.69
CA ALA A 136 -6.76 2.78 5.52
C ALA A 136 -5.88 2.42 4.32
N LEU A 137 -6.46 1.63 3.42
CA LEU A 137 -5.85 1.19 2.18
C LEU A 137 -6.66 1.69 0.99
N ALA A 138 -5.97 2.11 -0.06
CA ALA A 138 -6.52 2.26 -1.39
C ALA A 138 -5.55 1.65 -2.41
N PHE A 139 -5.94 1.61 -3.68
CA PHE A 139 -5.12 0.99 -4.70
C PHE A 139 -5.13 1.79 -5.99
N GLY A 140 -3.95 1.96 -6.57
CA GLY A 140 -3.79 2.42 -7.94
C GLY A 140 -4.45 1.47 -8.96
N GLU A 141 -4.60 1.98 -10.17
CA GLU A 141 -5.03 1.16 -11.30
C GLU A 141 -4.02 0.03 -11.54
N GLY A 142 -4.50 -1.19 -11.77
CA GLY A 142 -3.64 -2.33 -12.09
C GLY A 142 -2.90 -3.01 -10.94
N TYR A 143 -3.00 -2.53 -9.69
CA TYR A 143 -2.42 -3.28 -8.55
C TYR A 143 -3.02 -4.70 -8.48
N ALA A 144 -2.17 -5.73 -8.50
CA ALA A 144 -2.61 -7.09 -8.79
C ALA A 144 -3.21 -7.83 -7.57
N GLN A 145 -2.80 -7.46 -6.35
CA GLN A 145 -3.08 -8.24 -5.13
C GLN A 145 -4.20 -7.65 -4.26
N LYS A 146 -5.08 -6.79 -4.81
CA LYS A 146 -6.07 -5.99 -4.05
C LYS A 146 -6.86 -6.83 -3.03
N GLU A 147 -7.46 -7.93 -3.48
CA GLU A 147 -8.29 -8.79 -2.64
C GLU A 147 -7.51 -9.44 -1.49
N ALA A 148 -6.30 -9.96 -1.78
CA ALA A 148 -5.46 -10.62 -0.79
C ALA A 148 -4.97 -9.62 0.28
N VAL A 149 -4.53 -8.43 -0.14
CA VAL A 149 -4.10 -7.36 0.78
C VAL A 149 -5.25 -6.94 1.67
N THR A 150 -6.42 -6.64 1.10
CA THR A 150 -7.60 -6.22 1.87
C THR A 150 -8.02 -7.29 2.87
N ALA A 151 -8.07 -8.57 2.46
CA ALA A 151 -8.44 -9.67 3.34
C ALA A 151 -7.46 -9.82 4.51
N ASP A 152 -6.15 -9.84 4.24
CA ASP A 152 -5.13 -9.93 5.29
C ASP A 152 -5.17 -8.72 6.23
N PHE A 153 -5.32 -7.51 5.67
CA PHE A 153 -5.38 -6.27 6.43
C PHE A 153 -6.62 -6.18 7.34
N GLN A 154 -7.80 -6.59 6.85
CA GLN A 154 -9.01 -6.66 7.68
C GLN A 154 -8.96 -7.79 8.71
N ALA A 155 -8.23 -8.87 8.41
CA ALA A 155 -8.03 -9.98 9.34
C ALA A 155 -7.06 -9.65 10.50
N LEU A 156 -6.32 -8.53 10.41
CA LEU A 156 -5.51 -8.04 11.54
C LEU A 156 -6.42 -7.78 12.73
N SER A 157 -6.36 -8.69 13.69
CA SER A 157 -7.25 -8.69 14.84
C SER A 157 -7.00 -7.47 15.72
N GLN A 158 -8.08 -6.75 16.01
CA GLN A 158 -8.14 -5.66 16.99
C GLN A 158 -8.04 -6.15 18.46
N LYS A 159 -7.26 -7.22 18.70
CA LYS A 159 -7.24 -7.97 19.97
C LYS A 159 -6.79 -7.14 21.15
#